data_AF-A0A380FXK9-F1
#
_entry.id   AF-A0A380FXK9-F1
#
_cell.length_a   1.000
_cell.length_b   1.000
_cell.length_c   1.000
_cell.angle_alpha   90.00
_cell.angle_beta   90.00
_cell.angle_gamma   90.00
#
_symmetry.space_group_name_H-M   'P 1'
#
loop_
_entity.id
_entity.type
_entity.pdbx_description
1 polymer ?
#
loop_
_entity_poly.entity_id
_entity_poly.type
_entity_poly.pdbx_seq_one_letter_code
_entity_poly.pdbx_strand_id
1 'polypeptide(L)' 'MESNNKPKIAQKRWFNIMLILVGILSFCIFYFVMGTNFLMASLFMWAPVVVGLVNLNENKDIDKNN' A
#
# COMPACT_ATOMS: atom_id res chain seq x y z
N MET A 1 -19.01 -8.59 -6.13
CA MET A 1 -18.40 -8.90 -7.44
C MET A 1 -17.62 -7.67 -7.89
N GLU A 2 -16.32 -7.57 -7.56
CA GLU A 2 -15.49 -6.41 -8.00
C GLU A 2 -14.02 -6.80 -8.25
N SER A 3 -13.74 -8.07 -8.58
CA SER A 3 -12.36 -8.50 -8.89
C SER A 3 -11.95 -8.25 -10.35
N ASN A 4 -12.90 -7.93 -11.24
CA ASN A 4 -12.67 -7.89 -12.69
C ASN A 4 -12.06 -6.59 -13.23
N ASN A 5 -11.96 -5.52 -12.42
CA ASN A 5 -11.43 -4.23 -12.87
C ASN A 5 -10.03 -3.89 -12.33
N LYS A 6 -9.46 -4.72 -11.44
CA LYS A 6 -8.13 -4.47 -10.88
C LYS A 6 -7.04 -5.12 -11.73
N PRO A 7 -5.90 -4.45 -11.96
CA PRO A 7 -4.80 -5.04 -12.72
C PRO A 7 -4.30 -6.30 -12.00
N LYS A 8 -3.91 -7.34 -12.77
CA LYS A 8 -3.41 -8.64 -12.25
C LYS A 8 -2.32 -8.50 -11.18
N ILE A 9 -1.56 -7.42 -11.21
CA ILE A 9 -0.50 -7.16 -10.23
C ILE A 9 -1.05 -6.73 -8.86
N ALA A 10 -2.15 -5.96 -8.82
CA ALA A 10 -2.82 -5.54 -7.58
C ALA A 10 -3.49 -6.71 -6.85
N GLN A 11 -3.78 -7.81 -7.56
CA GLN A 11 -4.28 -9.05 -6.99
C GLN A 11 -3.18 -9.89 -6.33
N LYS A 12 -1.89 -9.58 -6.54
CA LYS A 12 -0.79 -10.34 -5.92
C LYS A 12 -0.54 -9.85 -4.50
N ARG A 13 -0.70 -10.73 -3.52
CA ARG A 13 -0.43 -10.45 -2.09
C ARG A 13 0.95 -9.83 -1.85
N TRP A 14 1.99 -10.34 -2.52
CA TRP A 14 3.36 -9.82 -2.38
C TRP A 14 3.54 -8.38 -2.91
N PHE A 15 2.85 -8.03 -4.00
CA PHE A 15 2.87 -6.65 -4.53
C PHE A 15 2.26 -5.66 -3.53
N ASN A 16 1.16 -6.04 -2.89
CA ASN A 16 0.52 -5.20 -1.89
C ASN A 16 1.35 -5.06 -0.60
N ILE A 17 2.10 -6.10 -0.21
CA ILE A 17 3.09 -6.00 0.88
C ILE A 17 4.23 -5.05 0.49
N MET A 18 4.72 -5.14 -0.76
CA MET A 18 5.72 -4.21 -1.29
C MET A 18 5.23 -2.76 -1.28
N LEU A 19 3.96 -2.50 -1.61
CA LEU A 19 3.35 -1.17 -1.52
C LEU A 19 3.44 -0.59 -0.10
N ILE A 20 3.12 -1.38 0.93
CA ILE A 20 3.24 -0.95 2.33
C ILE A 20 4.70 -0.62 2.66
N LEU A 21 5.65 -1.48 2.26
CA LEU A 21 7.08 -1.24 2.47
C LEU A 21 7.56 0.03 1.77
N VAL A 22 7.15 0.28 0.53
CA VAL A 22 7.47 1.49 -0.22
C VAL A 22 6.91 2.73 0.48
N GLY A 23 5.71 2.65 1.05
CA GLY A 23 5.15 3.76 1.84
C GLY A 23 5.97 4.09 3.08
N ILE A 24 6.34 3.07 3.86
CA ILE A 24 7.20 3.25 5.04
C ILE A 24 8.57 3.81 4.63
N LEU A 25 9.15 3.28 3.55
CA LEU A 25 10.44 3.76 3.04
C LEU A 25 10.36 5.21 2.56
N SER A 26 9.26 5.58 1.91
CA SER A 26 9.01 6.96 1.47
C SER A 26 8.98 7.90 2.68
N PHE A 27 8.26 7.53 3.74
CA PHE A 27 8.26 8.31 4.99
C PHE A 27 9.69 8.53 5.51
N CYS A 28 10.48 7.46 5.60
CA CYS A 28 11.85 7.54 6.11
C CYS A 28 12.72 8.49 5.27
N ILE A 29 12.64 8.40 3.94
CA ILE A 29 13.40 9.27 3.04
C ILE A 29 12.95 10.74 3.20
N PHE A 30 11.65 11.00 3.11
CA PHE A 30 11.13 12.36 3.17
C PHE A 30 11.38 13.02 4.53
N TYR A 31 11.22 12.28 5.63
CA TYR A 31 11.39 12.82 6.97
C TYR A 31 12.88 12.95 7.37
N PHE A 32 13.67 11.87 7.25
CA PHE A 32 15.05 11.87 7.73
C PHE A 32 16.07 12.40 6.72
N VAL A 33 15.88 12.12 5.42
CA VAL A 33 16.87 12.50 4.39
C VAL A 33 16.56 13.89 3.83
N MET A 34 15.30 14.17 3.52
CA MET A 34 14.90 15.47 2.94
C MET A 34 14.50 16.52 3.98
N GLY A 35 14.38 16.15 5.26
CA GLY A 35 14.03 17.09 6.33
C GLY A 35 12.64 17.71 6.20
N THR A 36 11.72 17.05 5.49
CA THR A 36 10.32 17.52 5.44
C THR A 36 9.64 17.35 6.79
N ASN A 37 8.67 18.20 7.09
CA ASN A 37 7.92 18.09 8.34
C ASN A 37 7.09 16.80 8.38
N PHE A 38 6.86 16.30 9.59
CA PHE A 38 6.18 15.03 9.85
C PHE A 38 4.85 14.89 9.08
N LEU A 39 4.04 15.95 9.04
CA LEU A 39 2.76 15.96 8.33
C LEU A 39 2.95 15.68 6.82
N MET A 40 3.89 16.37 6.18
CA MET A 40 4.13 16.23 4.75
C MET A 40 4.75 14.87 4.41
N ALA A 41 5.72 14.40 5.19
CA ALA A 41 6.28 13.06 5.03
C ALA A 41 5.21 11.96 5.17
N SER A 42 4.26 12.14 6.09
CA SER A 42 3.15 11.21 6.30
C SER A 42 2.23 11.13 5.08
N LEU A 43 2.00 12.22 4.36
CA LEU A 43 1.15 12.19 3.15
C LEU A 43 1.71 11.25 2.07
N PHE A 44 3.04 11.24 1.89
CA PHE A 44 3.71 10.34 0.94
C PHE A 44 3.68 8.87 1.37
N MET A 45 3.57 8.61 2.67
CA MET A 45 3.39 7.26 3.21
C MET A 45 1.99 6.72 2.96
N TRP A 46 0.96 7.55 3.21
CA TRP A 46 -0.43 7.10 3.25
C TRP A 46 -0.93 6.58 1.92
N ALA A 47 -0.58 7.20 0.79
CA ALA A 47 -1.05 6.76 -0.52
C ALA A 47 -0.71 5.28 -0.83
N PRO A 48 0.56 4.84 -0.81
CA PRO A 48 0.91 3.44 -1.06
C PRO A 48 0.46 2.50 0.08
N VAL A 49 0.47 2.94 1.34
CA VAL A 49 0.02 2.10 2.48
C VAL A 49 -1.47 1.78 2.40
N VAL A 50 -2.31 2.79 2.15
CA VAL A 50 -3.77 2.59 2.05
C VAL A 50 -4.11 1.67 0.89
N VAL A 51 -3.50 1.88 -0.29
CA VAL A 51 -3.72 1.02 -1.45
C VAL A 51 -3.29 -0.43 -1.16
N GLY A 52 -2.12 -0.63 -0.53
CA GLY A 52 -1.65 -1.96 -0.14
C GLY A 52 -2.60 -2.64 0.86
N LEU A 53 -3.10 -1.92 1.86
CA LEU A 53 -4.01 -2.45 2.88
C LEU A 53 -5.39 -2.81 2.30
N VAL A 54 -5.99 -1.93 1.51
CA VAL A 54 -7.30 -2.18 0.87
C VAL A 54 -7.23 -3.42 -0.02
N ASN A 55 -6.19 -3.53 -0.85
CA ASN A 55 -6.00 -4.69 -1.72
C ASN A 55 -5.72 -6.00 -0.94
N LEU A 56 -5.02 -5.92 0.21
CA LEU A 56 -4.78 -7.10 1.05
C LEU A 56 -6.05 -7.60 1.75
N ASN A 57 -6.92 -6.69 2.18
CA ASN A 57 -8.18 -7.06 2.82
C ASN A 57 -9.12 -7.75 1.82
N GLU A 58 -9.28 -7.20 0.62
CA GLU A 58 -10.10 -7.84 -0.42
C GLU A 58 -9.58 -9.22 -0.82
N ASN A 59 -8.25 -9.40 -0.91
CA ASN A 59 -7.65 -10.71 -1.21
C ASN A 59 -7.96 -11.75 -0.12
N LYS A 60 -7.98 -11.36 1.15
CA LYS A 60 -8.33 -12.27 2.26
C LYS A 60 -9.79 -12.71 2.19
N ASP A 61 -10.70 -11.82 1.77
CA ASP A 61 -12.11 -12.16 1.61
C ASP A 61 -12.35 -13.11 0.42
N ILE A 62 -11.54 -13.04 -0.64
CA ILE A 62 -11.59 -14.00 -1.75
C ILE A 62 -11.05 -15.38 -1.32
N ASP A 63 -9.94 -15.42 -0.58
CA ASP A 63 -9.31 -16.66 -0.12
C ASP A 63 -10.15 -17.38 0.95
N LYS A 64 -10.96 -16.64 1.73
CA LYS A 64 -11.85 -17.19 2.76
C LYS A 64 -13.17 -17.75 2.21
N ASN A 65 -13.58 -17.33 1.01
CA ASN A 65 -14.85 -17.74 0.36
C ASN A 65 -14.66 -18.83 -0.72
N ASN A 66 -13.43 -19.32 -0.91
CA ASN A 66 -13.10 -20.50 -1.71
C ASN A 66 -12.74 -21.68 -0.81
#